data_AF-A0A2A5SGC9-F1
#
_entry.id   AF-A0A2A5SGC9-F1
#
_cell.length_a   1.000
_cell.length_b   1.000
_cell.length_c   1.000
_cell.angle_alpha   90.00
_cell.angle_beta   90.00
_cell.angle_gamma   90.00
#
_symmetry.space_group_name_H-M   'P 1'
#
loop_
_entity.id
_entity.type
_entity.pdbx_description
1 polymer ?
#
loop_
_entity_poly.entity_id
_entity_poly.type
_entity_poly.pdbx_seq_one_letter_code
_entity_poly.pdbx_strand_id
1 'polypeptide(L)'
;MFKYLFKKNIKKDSDYKKYHLIWFPLTVIFLFLFLSVMYRQIKDIKIFYSSAIGGIFPILGYGIWLVWLLHNPKRLRAARLKITDERRKLLEQEAWAHIGQFLLGVATVVMFLSIEKEEITVSLMPLVLLVYLSIAYYFYRLRK
;
A
#
# COMPACT_ATOMS: atom_id res chain seq x y z
N MET A 1 11.01 14.35 15.10
CA MET A 1 9.90 14.08 14.15
C MET A 1 9.69 12.58 13.89
N PHE A 2 10.74 11.77 13.76
CA PHE A 2 10.67 10.34 13.42
C PHE A 2 9.81 9.46 14.33
N LYS A 3 9.57 9.84 15.59
CA LYS A 3 8.68 9.07 16.49
C LYS A 3 7.27 8.92 15.93
N TYR A 4 6.78 9.86 15.13
CA TYR A 4 5.44 9.81 14.55
C TYR A 4 5.39 9.01 13.23
N LEU A 5 6.48 8.40 12.76
CA LEU A 5 6.42 7.42 11.66
C LEU A 5 5.80 6.10 12.12
N PHE A 6 5.96 5.76 13.41
CA PHE A 6 5.50 4.49 13.94
C PHE A 6 4.14 4.63 14.62
N LYS A 7 3.18 3.81 14.17
CA LYS A 7 1.81 3.75 14.74
C LYS A 7 1.80 3.55 16.26
N LYS A 8 2.81 2.87 16.83
CA LYS A 8 2.94 2.62 18.29
C LYS A 8 3.03 3.87 19.16
N ASN A 9 3.41 5.02 18.58
CA ASN A 9 3.58 6.28 19.31
C ASN A 9 2.33 7.17 19.27
N ILE A 10 1.23 6.70 18.69
CA ILE A 10 -0.02 7.45 18.55
C ILE A 10 -0.88 7.21 19.79
N LYS A 11 -0.86 8.14 20.76
CA LYS A 11 -1.65 8.04 21.99
C LYS A 11 -2.77 9.10 22.03
N LYS A 12 -2.52 10.28 21.47
CA LYS A 12 -3.48 11.39 21.42
C LYS A 12 -3.91 11.70 19.97
N ASP A 13 -5.02 12.41 19.83
CA ASP A 13 -5.53 12.86 18.52
C ASP A 13 -4.53 13.77 17.79
N SER A 14 -3.78 14.58 18.55
CA SER A 14 -2.69 15.41 18.04
C SER A 14 -1.53 14.59 17.46
N ASP A 15 -1.22 13.43 18.07
CA ASP A 15 -0.18 12.53 17.56
C ASP A 15 -0.63 11.86 16.27
N TYR A 16 -1.92 11.52 16.17
CA TYR A 16 -2.51 10.94 14.96
C TYR A 16 -2.50 11.94 13.79
N LYS A 17 -2.78 13.21 14.06
CA LYS A 17 -2.65 14.30 13.08
C LYS A 17 -1.20 14.45 12.60
N LYS A 18 -0.22 14.43 13.51
CA LYS A 18 1.21 14.52 13.17
C LYS A 18 1.71 13.31 12.36
N TYR A 19 1.23 12.11 12.67
CA TYR A 19 1.51 10.89 11.90
C TYR A 19 1.12 11.09 10.42
N HIS A 20 -0.11 11.54 10.18
CA HIS A 20 -0.63 11.76 8.83
C HIS A 20 0.05 12.90 8.08
N LEU A 21 0.41 13.98 8.78
CA LEU A 21 1.17 15.10 8.21
C LEU A 21 2.59 14.71 7.78
N ILE A 22 3.16 13.65 8.36
CA ILE A 22 4.48 13.13 7.95
C ILE A 22 4.34 12.05 6.87
N TRP A 23 3.37 11.15 7.04
CA TRP A 23 3.18 10.03 6.11
C TRP A 23 2.66 10.48 4.75
N PHE A 24 1.73 11.44 4.69
CA PHE A 24 1.16 11.87 3.42
C PHE A 24 2.21 12.46 2.45
N PRO A 25 3.08 13.41 2.85
CA PRO A 25 4.18 13.87 1.99
C PRO A 25 5.14 12.74 1.61
N LEU A 26 5.43 11.81 2.53
CA LEU A 26 6.30 10.67 2.26
C LEU A 26 5.72 9.76 1.17
N THR A 27 4.41 9.48 1.22
CA THR A 27 3.70 8.71 0.20
C THR A 27 3.73 9.40 -1.16
N VAL A 28 3.58 10.73 -1.18
CA VAL A 28 3.70 11.53 -2.42
C VAL A 28 5.10 11.43 -3.00
N ILE A 29 6.14 11.55 -2.18
CA ILE A 29 7.54 11.39 -2.61
C ILE A 29 7.79 9.98 -3.18
N PHE A 30 7.31 8.94 -2.50
CA PHE A 30 7.46 7.56 -3.00
C PHE A 30 6.71 7.34 -4.33
N LEU A 31 5.52 7.93 -4.51
CA LEU A 31 4.83 7.86 -5.79
C LEU A 31 5.68 8.52 -6.89
N PHE A 32 6.22 9.72 -6.66
CA PHE A 32 7.04 10.39 -7.66
C PHE A 32 8.31 9.59 -8.00
N LEU A 33 8.98 9.01 -7.00
CA LEU A 33 10.12 8.12 -7.22
C LEU A 33 9.73 6.91 -8.08
N PHE A 34 8.60 6.27 -7.75
CA PHE A 34 8.06 5.16 -8.54
C PHE A 34 7.77 5.57 -9.99
N LEU A 35 7.14 6.73 -10.19
CA LEU A 35 6.88 7.27 -11.53
C LEU A 35 8.17 7.60 -12.29
N SER A 36 9.20 8.13 -11.62
CA SER A 36 10.51 8.37 -12.26
C SER A 36 11.18 7.08 -12.74
N VAL A 37 11.11 6.01 -11.94
CA VAL A 37 11.61 4.69 -12.34
C VAL A 37 10.80 4.13 -13.51
N MET A 38 9.47 4.22 -13.45
CA MET A 38 8.58 3.77 -14.51
C MET A 38 8.78 4.53 -15.81
N TYR A 39 8.96 5.85 -15.76
CA TYR A 39 9.26 6.68 -16.94
C TYR A 39 10.53 6.21 -17.66
N ARG A 40 11.54 5.77 -16.90
CA ARG A 40 12.80 5.27 -17.47
C ARG A 40 12.67 3.88 -18.09
N GLN A 41 11.75 3.04 -17.59
CA GLN A 41 11.60 1.66 -18.02
C GLN A 41 10.53 1.46 -19.10
N ILE A 42 9.46 2.27 -19.07
CA ILE A 42 8.34 2.17 -20.01
C ILE A 42 8.66 3.02 -21.24
N LYS A 43 8.88 2.35 -22.38
CA LYS A 43 9.11 3.02 -23.68
C LYS A 43 7.83 3.59 -24.31
N ASP A 44 6.66 3.06 -23.91
CA ASP A 44 5.37 3.54 -24.39
C ASP A 44 4.80 4.65 -23.50
N ILE A 45 4.79 5.87 -24.05
CA ILE A 45 4.33 7.07 -23.37
C ILE A 45 2.85 6.96 -22.92
N LYS A 46 1.99 6.27 -23.66
CA LYS A 46 0.56 6.13 -23.34
C LYS A 46 0.37 5.25 -22.10
N ILE A 47 1.13 4.16 -22.01
CA ILE A 47 1.11 3.26 -20.85
C ILE A 47 1.62 4.00 -19.61
N PHE A 48 2.67 4.81 -19.75
CA PHE A 48 3.17 5.64 -18.66
C PHE A 48 2.12 6.63 -18.14
N TYR A 49 1.51 7.43 -19.04
CA TYR A 49 0.50 8.41 -18.63
C TYR A 49 -0.73 7.76 -18.00
N SER A 50 -1.22 6.64 -18.54
CA SER A 50 -2.35 5.91 -17.96
C SER A 50 -2.04 5.40 -16.54
N SER A 51 -0.83 4.88 -16.32
CA SER A 51 -0.36 4.42 -15.00
C SER A 51 -0.16 5.57 -14.02
N ALA A 52 0.39 6.70 -14.50
CA ALA A 52 0.59 7.89 -13.71
C ALA A 52 -0.75 8.49 -13.25
N ILE A 53 -1.71 8.61 -14.16
CA ILE A 53 -3.08 9.04 -13.85
C ILE A 53 -3.70 8.09 -12.82
N GLY A 54 -3.59 6.77 -13.05
CA GLY A 54 -4.09 5.75 -12.12
C GLY A 54 -3.48 5.82 -10.72
N GLY A 55 -2.23 6.27 -10.59
CA GLY A 55 -1.57 6.48 -9.29
C GLY A 55 -1.92 7.81 -8.62
N ILE A 56 -2.06 8.89 -9.40
CA ILE A 56 -2.31 10.24 -8.88
C ILE A 56 -3.73 10.40 -8.34
N PHE A 57 -4.75 9.85 -9.03
CA PHE A 57 -6.15 9.96 -8.62
C PHE A 57 -6.41 9.42 -7.20
N PRO A 58 -5.94 8.22 -6.82
CA PRO A 58 -6.05 7.71 -5.46
C PRO A 58 -5.37 8.60 -4.42
N ILE A 59 -4.22 9.19 -4.73
CA ILE A 59 -3.52 10.10 -3.80
C ILE A 59 -4.31 11.39 -3.61
N LEU A 60 -4.86 11.96 -4.68
CA LEU A 60 -5.73 13.14 -4.57
C LEU A 60 -6.97 12.84 -3.72
N GLY A 61 -7.63 11.70 -3.99
CA GLY A 61 -8.78 11.26 -3.19
C GLY A 61 -8.42 11.06 -1.71
N TYR A 62 -7.26 10.44 -1.44
CA TYR A 62 -6.75 10.28 -0.08
C TYR A 62 -6.44 11.63 0.57
N GLY A 63 -5.85 12.57 -0.16
CA GLY A 63 -5.57 13.93 0.33
C GLY A 63 -6.84 14.68 0.72
N ILE A 64 -7.89 14.65 -0.11
CA ILE A 64 -9.20 15.25 0.18
C ILE A 64 -9.80 14.61 1.44
N TRP A 65 -9.78 13.28 1.52
CA TRP A 65 -10.25 12.55 2.70
C TRP A 65 -9.47 12.92 3.97
N LEU A 66 -8.15 13.08 3.86
CA LEU A 66 -7.26 13.45 4.95
C LEU A 66 -7.59 14.85 5.48
N VAL A 67 -7.78 15.83 4.59
CA VAL A 67 -8.22 17.18 4.97
C VAL A 67 -9.54 17.10 5.73
N TRP A 68 -10.51 16.34 5.22
CA TRP A 68 -11.81 16.16 5.86
C TRP A 68 -11.72 15.46 7.24
N LEU A 69 -10.81 14.49 7.39
CA LEU A 69 -10.53 13.80 8.63
C LEU A 69 -9.89 14.75 9.66
N LEU A 70 -8.93 15.57 9.24
CA LEU A 70 -8.19 16.49 10.10
C LEU A 70 -9.02 17.69 10.57
N HIS A 71 -10.06 18.07 9.82
CA HIS A 71 -11.01 19.13 10.20
C HIS A 71 -12.09 18.65 11.19
N ASN A 72 -12.37 17.34 11.27
CA ASN A 72 -13.45 16.79 12.08
C ASN A 72 -12.94 16.04 13.32
N PRO A 73 -12.99 16.62 14.54
CA PRO A 73 -12.40 16.00 15.74
C PRO A 73 -13.08 14.68 16.12
N LYS A 74 -14.40 14.54 15.88
CA LYS A 74 -15.13 13.29 16.12
C LYS A 74 -14.62 12.14 15.25
N ARG A 75 -14.33 12.42 13.97
CA ARG A 75 -13.82 11.41 13.02
C ARG A 75 -12.35 11.09 13.28
N LEU A 76 -11.57 12.09 13.65
CA LEU A 76 -10.17 11.91 14.05
C LEU A 76 -10.05 10.95 15.24
N ARG A 77 -10.88 11.16 16.28
CA ARG A 77 -10.93 10.28 17.45
C ARG A 77 -11.37 8.85 17.09
N ALA A 78 -12.42 8.70 16.26
CA ALA A 78 -12.88 7.39 15.81
C ALA A 78 -11.80 6.64 14.99
N ALA A 79 -11.12 7.34 14.09
CA ALA A 79 -10.04 6.79 13.28
C ALA A 79 -8.81 6.42 14.13
N ARG A 80 -8.46 7.23 15.14
CA ARG A 80 -7.43 6.88 16.12
C ARG A 80 -7.81 5.61 16.88
N LEU A 81 -9.04 5.54 17.41
CA LEU A 81 -9.53 4.37 18.14
C LEU A 81 -9.44 3.10 17.30
N LYS A 82 -9.78 3.20 16.00
CA LYS A 82 -9.66 2.12 15.00
C LYS A 82 -8.23 1.60 14.82
N ILE A 83 -7.22 2.43 15.03
CA ILE A 83 -5.80 2.08 14.88
C ILE A 83 -5.23 1.47 16.17
N THR A 84 -5.76 1.88 17.31
CA THR A 84 -5.45 1.24 18.61
C THR A 84 -6.21 -0.06 18.83
N ASP A 85 -7.23 -0.35 18.01
CA ASP A 85 -8.00 -1.58 18.09
C ASP A 85 -7.13 -2.79 17.72
N GLU A 86 -6.76 -3.58 18.72
CA GLU A 86 -5.88 -4.74 18.57
C GLU A 86 -6.50 -5.82 17.68
N ARG A 87 -7.84 -5.93 17.67
CA ARG A 87 -8.55 -6.89 16.80
C ARG A 87 -8.30 -6.60 15.32
N ARG A 88 -8.26 -5.30 14.94
CA ARG A 88 -7.95 -4.90 13.56
C ARG A 88 -6.50 -5.15 13.19
N LYS A 89 -5.57 -5.00 14.14
CA LYS A 89 -4.15 -5.34 13.90
C LYS A 89 -3.95 -6.82 13.65
N LEU A 90 -4.64 -7.68 14.43
CA LEU A 90 -4.60 -9.13 14.22
C LEU A 90 -5.18 -9.51 12.86
N LEU A 91 -6.31 -8.91 12.46
CA LEU A 91 -6.90 -9.12 11.12
C LEU A 91 -5.98 -8.64 9.99
N GLU A 92 -5.32 -7.48 10.14
CA GLU A 92 -4.33 -7.00 9.17
C GLU A 92 -3.15 -7.98 9.06
N GLN A 93 -2.63 -8.46 10.19
CA GLN A 93 -1.53 -9.44 10.22
C GLN A 93 -1.93 -10.77 9.59
N GLU A 94 -3.13 -11.27 9.86
CA GLU A 94 -3.66 -12.50 9.29
C GLU A 94 -3.83 -12.38 7.76
N ALA A 95 -4.36 -11.24 7.29
CA ALA A 95 -4.48 -10.96 5.86
C ALA A 95 -3.11 -10.93 5.16
N TRP A 96 -2.12 -10.26 5.76
CA TRP A 96 -0.75 -10.24 5.24
C TRP A 96 -0.06 -11.61 5.31
N ALA A 97 -0.32 -12.39 6.36
CA ALA A 97 0.19 -13.75 6.48
C ALA A 97 -0.35 -14.66 5.38
N HIS A 98 -1.64 -14.59 5.05
CA HIS A 98 -2.23 -15.36 3.95
C HIS A 98 -1.65 -14.94 2.59
N ILE A 99 -1.52 -13.63 2.33
CA ILE A 99 -0.88 -13.13 1.11
C ILE A 99 0.57 -13.62 1.03
N GLY A 100 1.31 -13.55 2.13
CA GLY A 100 2.68 -14.02 2.22
C GLY A 100 2.83 -15.52 1.97
N GLN A 101 1.95 -16.34 2.55
CA GLN A 101 1.92 -17.79 2.32
C GLN A 101 1.61 -18.12 0.86
N PHE A 102 0.66 -17.41 0.25
CA PHE A 102 0.34 -17.56 -1.17
C PHE A 102 1.54 -17.21 -2.06
N LEU A 103 2.19 -16.07 -1.81
CA LEU A 103 3.38 -15.64 -2.53
C LEU A 103 4.55 -16.60 -2.35
N LEU A 104 4.74 -17.16 -1.15
CA LEU A 104 5.73 -18.18 -0.88
C LEU A 104 5.48 -19.43 -1.73
N GLY A 105 4.22 -19.89 -1.80
CA GLY A 105 3.84 -21.01 -2.65
C GLY A 105 4.13 -20.76 -4.14
N VAL A 106 3.78 -19.57 -4.64
CA VAL A 106 4.13 -19.15 -6.01
C VAL A 106 5.64 -19.16 -6.22
N ALA A 107 6.42 -18.61 -5.28
CA ALA A 107 7.88 -18.60 -5.37
C ALA A 107 8.47 -20.02 -5.36
N THR A 108 7.94 -20.94 -4.55
CA THR A 108 8.37 -22.34 -4.53
C THR A 108 8.10 -23.04 -5.86
N VAL A 109 6.93 -22.83 -6.46
CA VAL A 109 6.61 -23.37 -7.80
C VAL A 109 7.56 -22.82 -8.85
N VAL A 110 7.83 -21.50 -8.83
CA VAL A 110 8.79 -20.87 -9.74
C VAL A 110 10.19 -21.45 -9.55
N MET A 111 10.65 -21.66 -8.31
CA MET A 111 11.95 -22.29 -8.06
C MET A 111 12.01 -23.73 -8.60
N PHE A 112 10.97 -24.54 -8.42
CA PHE A 112 10.93 -25.89 -8.98
C PHE A 112 11.02 -25.89 -10.50
N LEU A 113 10.29 -25.00 -11.17
CA LEU A 113 10.36 -24.83 -12.62
C LEU A 113 11.73 -24.30 -13.09
N SER A 114 12.45 -23.60 -12.22
CA SER A 114 13.80 -23.08 -12.51
C SER A 114 14.87 -24.15 -12.48
N ILE A 115 14.61 -25.30 -11.87
CA ILE A 115 15.55 -26.44 -11.87
C ILE A 115 15.66 -26.99 -13.30
N GLU A 116 14.58 -26.94 -14.08
CA GLU A 116 14.56 -27.40 -15.48
C GLU A 116 14.92 -26.29 -16.49
N LYS A 117 14.84 -25.02 -16.09
CA LYS A 117 15.10 -23.86 -16.97
C LYS A 117 16.02 -22.85 -16.30
N GLU A 118 17.20 -22.64 -16.88
CA GLU A 118 18.24 -21.73 -16.35
C GLU A 118 17.77 -20.26 -16.20
N GLU A 119 16.82 -19.81 -17.03
CA GLU A 119 16.22 -18.48 -16.93
C GLU A 119 14.69 -18.52 -16.92
N ILE A 120 14.10 -17.98 -15.85
CA ILE A 120 12.67 -17.70 -15.78
C ILE A 120 12.43 -16.22 -16.05
N THR A 121 11.96 -15.92 -17.26
CA THR A 121 11.48 -14.59 -17.60
C THR A 121 10.01 -14.47 -17.22
N VAL A 122 9.72 -13.69 -16.18
CA VAL A 122 8.34 -13.36 -15.79
C VAL A 122 7.95 -12.05 -16.48
N SER A 123 6.93 -12.10 -17.33
CA SER A 123 6.35 -10.90 -17.93
C SER A 123 5.78 -9.96 -16.86
N LEU A 124 5.83 -8.65 -17.12
CA LEU A 124 5.35 -7.62 -16.21
C LEU A 124 3.85 -7.76 -15.89
N MET A 125 3.04 -8.17 -16.87
CA MET A 125 1.58 -8.25 -16.72
C MET A 125 1.13 -9.25 -15.65
N PRO A 126 1.63 -10.50 -15.61
CA PRO A 126 1.39 -11.44 -14.51
C PRO A 126 1.75 -10.87 -13.13
N LEU A 127 2.89 -10.19 -13.00
CA LEU A 127 3.31 -9.56 -11.74
C LEU A 127 2.33 -8.47 -11.30
N VAL A 128 1.93 -7.60 -12.23
CA VAL A 128 0.95 -6.53 -11.97
C VAL A 128 -0.40 -7.13 -11.54
N LEU A 129 -0.87 -8.18 -12.21
CA LEU A 129 -2.11 -8.88 -11.86
C LEU A 129 -2.04 -9.46 -10.44
N LEU A 130 -0.92 -10.08 -10.09
CA LEU A 130 -0.69 -10.71 -8.79
C LEU A 130 -0.69 -9.68 -7.65
N VAL A 131 -0.13 -8.49 -7.90
CA VAL A 131 -0.19 -7.35 -6.99
C VAL A 131 -1.64 -6.88 -6.80
N TYR A 132 -2.40 -6.70 -7.89
CA TYR A 132 -3.80 -6.28 -7.80
C TYR A 132 -4.68 -7.30 -7.06
N LEU A 133 -4.49 -8.61 -7.31
CA LEU A 133 -5.19 -9.67 -6.59
C LEU A 133 -4.87 -9.67 -5.10
N SER A 134 -3.60 -9.46 -4.74
CA SER A 134 -3.16 -9.35 -3.33
C SER A 134 -3.82 -8.15 -2.64
N ILE A 135 -3.88 -7.01 -3.31
CA ILE A 135 -4.53 -5.79 -2.80
C ILE A 135 -6.05 -6.00 -2.68
N ALA A 136 -6.69 -6.59 -3.69
CA ALA A 136 -8.12 -6.88 -3.67
C ALA A 136 -8.48 -7.84 -2.51
N TYR A 137 -7.70 -8.90 -2.32
CA TYR A 137 -7.87 -9.83 -1.21
C TYR A 137 -7.71 -9.13 0.15
N TYR A 138 -6.69 -8.29 0.30
CA TYR A 138 -6.46 -7.48 1.50
C TYR A 138 -7.68 -6.62 1.86
N PHE A 139 -8.23 -5.90 0.89
CA PHE A 139 -9.43 -5.07 1.10
C PHE A 139 -10.68 -5.91 1.38
N TYR A 140 -10.86 -7.04 0.71
CA TYR A 140 -11.95 -7.97 0.97
C TYR A 140 -11.92 -8.47 2.41
N ARG A 141 -10.74 -8.88 2.91
CA ARG A 141 -10.58 -9.41 4.27
C ARG A 141 -10.80 -8.34 5.34
N LEU A 142 -10.36 -7.10 5.11
CA LEU A 142 -10.53 -5.99 6.06
C LEU A 142 -11.94 -5.39 6.13
N ARG A 143 -12.82 -5.77 5.18
CA ARG A 143 -14.23 -5.35 5.19
C ARG A 143 -15.09 -6.23 6.08
N LYS A 144 -14.71 -7.50 6.30
CA LYS A 144 -15.33 -8.38 7.30
C LYS A 144 -14.90 -7.98 8.71
#